data_AF-A0A6M7WRC1-F1
#
_entry.id   AF-A0A6M7WRC1-F1
#
_cell.length_a   1.000
_cell.length_b   1.000
_cell.length_c   1.000
_cell.angle_alpha   90.00
_cell.angle_beta   90.00
_cell.angle_gamma   90.00
#
_symmetry.space_group_name_H-M   'P 1'
#
loop_
_entity.id
_entity.type
_entity.pdbx_description
1 polymer ?
#
loop_
_entity_poly.entity_id
_entity_poly.type
_entity_poly.pdbx_seq_one_letter_code
_entity_poly.pdbx_strand_id
1 'polypeptide(L)'
;MTSHLTGLRRCAFALAGIAAIGLFVTSAIAQSAPAPVGVWYSDAGETMVIGQTCQIEANGTVGAIGQCSWDPSSNGGILAIMNVNAYQPAPVYFNIVWIDDSSFSISGDVFHRRG
;
A
#
# COMPACT_ATOMS: atom_id res chain seq x y z
N MET A 1 -34.67 75.16 -8.55
CA MET A 1 -34.44 74.09 -9.53
C MET A 1 -33.32 73.20 -9.01
N THR A 2 -33.60 71.90 -9.03
CA THR A 2 -32.86 70.73 -8.56
C THR A 2 -31.40 70.62 -9.02
N SER A 3 -30.48 70.15 -8.15
CA SER A 3 -29.96 68.77 -8.25
C SER A 3 -28.96 68.44 -7.14
N HIS A 4 -29.14 67.26 -6.56
CA HIS A 4 -28.28 66.59 -5.59
C HIS A 4 -26.95 66.14 -6.23
N LEU A 5 -25.87 66.00 -5.45
CA LEU A 5 -25.10 64.75 -5.40
C LEU A 5 -24.11 64.73 -4.23
N THR A 6 -24.40 63.76 -3.38
CA THR A 6 -23.72 63.24 -2.20
C THR A 6 -22.29 62.76 -2.49
N GLY A 7 -21.34 63.04 -1.60
CA GLY A 7 -19.97 62.52 -1.66
C GLY A 7 -19.43 62.12 -0.30
N LEU A 8 -20.04 61.12 0.35
CA LEU A 8 -19.46 60.40 1.48
C LEU A 8 -18.55 59.28 0.95
N ARG A 9 -17.26 59.30 1.31
CA ARG A 9 -16.59 58.18 2.01
C ARG A 9 -15.10 58.45 2.16
N ARG A 10 -14.72 58.76 3.40
CA ARG A 10 -13.41 58.39 3.95
C ARG A 10 -13.39 56.86 4.03
N CYS A 11 -12.47 56.22 3.32
CA CYS A 11 -11.92 54.91 3.71
C CYS A 11 -10.49 54.86 3.16
N ALA A 12 -9.55 55.19 4.03
CA ALA A 12 -8.14 54.88 3.83
C ALA A 12 -8.00 53.35 3.82
N PHE A 13 -7.47 52.80 2.74
CA PHE A 13 -7.03 51.41 2.71
C PHE A 13 -5.51 51.41 2.77
N ALA A 14 -5.03 50.89 3.90
CA ALA A 14 -3.64 50.81 4.27
C ALA A 14 -2.85 49.91 3.31
N LEU A 15 -1.62 50.36 3.06
CA LEU A 15 -0.55 49.61 2.40
C LEU A 15 -0.10 48.40 3.21
N ALA A 16 0.36 47.40 2.46
CA ALA A 16 1.41 46.42 2.79
C ALA A 16 1.08 45.30 3.79
N GLY A 17 0.99 44.08 3.24
CA GLY A 17 1.10 42.83 3.97
C GLY A 17 1.39 41.69 2.99
N ILE A 18 2.63 41.56 2.51
CA ILE A 18 3.08 40.37 1.79
C ILE A 18 3.21 39.26 2.82
N ALA A 19 2.19 38.41 2.94
CA ALA A 19 2.28 37.18 3.71
C ALA A 19 3.04 36.14 2.88
N ALA A 20 4.32 35.93 3.18
CA ALA A 20 5.10 34.83 2.63
C ALA A 20 4.59 33.52 3.25
N ILE A 21 3.76 32.78 2.50
CA ILE A 21 3.36 31.42 2.87
C ILE A 21 4.56 30.52 2.57
N GLY A 22 5.37 30.23 3.59
CA GLY A 22 6.39 29.20 3.52
C GLY A 22 5.73 27.84 3.33
N LEU A 23 5.76 27.33 2.10
CA LEU A 23 5.41 25.94 1.81
C LEU A 23 6.50 25.06 2.41
N PHE A 24 6.27 24.56 3.62
CA PHE A 24 7.06 23.45 4.17
C PHE A 24 6.74 22.21 3.33
N VAL A 25 7.60 21.91 2.36
CA VAL A 25 7.56 20.64 1.65
C VAL A 25 8.09 19.59 2.63
N THR A 26 7.19 18.98 3.41
CA THR A 26 7.54 17.76 4.14
C THR A 26 7.76 16.68 3.11
N SER A 27 9.01 16.29 2.90
CA SER A 27 9.36 15.11 2.11
C SER A 27 8.61 13.91 2.70
N ALA A 28 7.58 13.43 2.02
CA ALA A 28 6.95 12.17 2.41
C ALA A 28 7.99 11.07 2.18
N ILE A 29 8.47 10.46 3.28
CA ILE A 29 9.23 9.22 3.17
C ILE A 29 8.27 8.20 2.56
N ALA A 30 8.61 7.67 1.39
CA ALA A 30 7.84 6.60 0.76
C ALA A 30 7.74 5.45 1.76
N GLN A 31 6.53 5.20 2.28
CA GLN A 31 6.31 4.12 3.22
C GLN A 31 6.34 2.80 2.45
N SER A 32 7.29 1.94 2.80
CA SER A 32 7.38 0.57 2.32
C SER A 32 6.15 -0.20 2.80
N ALA A 33 5.49 -0.93 1.89
CA ALA A 33 4.33 -1.72 2.25
C ALA A 33 4.72 -2.88 3.21
N PRO A 34 3.86 -3.19 4.19
CA PRO A 34 4.14 -4.25 5.16
C PRO A 34 4.13 -5.62 4.49
N ALA A 35 4.87 -6.57 5.08
CA ALA A 35 4.77 -7.98 4.72
C ALA A 35 3.36 -8.50 5.04
N PRO A 36 2.74 -9.30 4.16
CA PRO A 36 1.38 -9.82 4.33
C PRO A 36 1.31 -10.98 5.34
N VAL A 37 1.78 -10.77 6.57
CA VAL A 37 1.78 -11.81 7.61
C VAL A 37 0.34 -12.19 7.99
N GLY A 38 0.04 -13.49 7.92
CA GLY A 38 -1.28 -14.02 8.21
C GLY A 38 -1.62 -15.30 7.44
N VAL A 39 -2.89 -15.70 7.56
CA VAL A 39 -3.49 -16.76 6.75
C VAL A 39 -4.42 -16.11 5.75
N TRP A 40 -4.34 -16.53 4.50
CA TRP A 40 -5.03 -15.93 3.36
C TRP A 40 -5.67 -17.00 2.50
N TYR A 41 -6.84 -16.68 1.95
CA TYR A 41 -7.58 -17.55 1.04
C TYR A 41 -7.80 -16.86 -0.29
N SER A 42 -7.52 -17.54 -1.39
CA SER A 42 -7.89 -17.04 -2.70
C SER A 42 -9.31 -17.44 -3.08
N ASP A 43 -9.94 -16.65 -3.94
CA ASP A 43 -11.24 -16.98 -4.55
C ASP A 43 -11.18 -18.29 -5.37
N ALA A 44 -9.96 -18.68 -5.81
CA ALA A 44 -9.69 -19.93 -6.51
C ALA A 44 -9.54 -21.14 -5.56
N GLY A 45 -9.69 -20.96 -4.24
CA GLY A 45 -9.60 -22.03 -3.24
C GLY A 45 -8.18 -22.36 -2.79
N GLU A 46 -7.21 -21.48 -3.05
CA GLU A 46 -5.84 -21.62 -2.55
C GLU A 46 -5.73 -21.08 -1.14
N THR A 47 -4.82 -21.63 -0.36
CA THR A 47 -4.50 -21.15 0.99
C THR A 47 -3.04 -20.73 1.05
N MET A 48 -2.79 -19.54 1.58
CA MET A 48 -1.45 -19.02 1.79
C MET A 48 -1.26 -18.67 3.26
N VAL A 49 -0.21 -19.24 3.87
CA VAL A 49 0.20 -18.94 5.24
C VAL A 49 1.53 -18.22 5.18
N ILE A 50 1.62 -17.05 5.81
CA ILE A 50 2.80 -16.18 5.80
C ILE A 50 3.18 -15.85 7.24
N GLY A 51 4.37 -16.26 7.66
CA GLY A 51 4.87 -16.09 9.02
C GLY A 51 6.35 -16.45 9.12
N GLN A 52 6.77 -17.15 10.19
CA GLN A 52 8.14 -17.68 10.30
C GLN A 52 8.45 -18.72 9.21
N THR A 53 7.44 -19.48 8.81
CA THR A 53 7.44 -20.37 7.66
C THR A 53 6.29 -19.96 6.77
N CYS A 54 6.52 -19.95 5.46
CA CYS A 54 5.49 -19.69 4.47
C CYS A 54 5.10 -20.98 3.80
N GLN A 55 3.82 -21.07 3.46
CA GLN A 55 3.26 -22.16 2.70
C GLN A 55 2.22 -21.60 1.74
N ILE A 56 2.22 -22.13 0.51
CA ILE A 56 1.09 -22.00 -0.41
C ILE A 56 0.59 -23.38 -0.78
N GLU A 57 -0.71 -23.55 -0.69
CA GLU A 57 -1.42 -24.78 -1.00
C GLU A 57 -2.52 -24.49 -2.01
N ALA A 58 -2.54 -25.25 -3.10
CA ALA A 58 -3.57 -25.18 -4.12
C ALA A 58 -4.19 -26.58 -4.27
N ASN A 59 -5.51 -26.67 -4.15
CA ASN A 59 -6.26 -27.93 -4.33
C ASN A 59 -5.72 -29.10 -3.47
N GLY A 60 -5.36 -28.86 -2.22
CA GLY A 60 -4.83 -29.89 -1.31
C GLY A 60 -3.37 -30.30 -1.57
N THR A 61 -2.68 -29.64 -2.51
CA THR A 61 -1.27 -29.89 -2.83
C THR A 61 -0.42 -28.70 -2.40
N VAL A 62 0.62 -28.97 -1.61
CA VAL A 62 1.60 -27.95 -1.21
C VAL A 62 2.45 -27.58 -2.41
N GLY A 63 2.28 -26.36 -2.93
CA GLY A 63 3.06 -25.85 -4.05
C GLY A 63 4.46 -25.40 -3.62
N ALA A 64 4.55 -24.63 -2.55
CA ALA A 64 5.82 -24.21 -1.95
C ALA A 64 5.70 -24.10 -0.43
N ILE A 65 6.74 -24.54 0.28
CA ILE A 65 6.86 -24.40 1.73
C ILE A 65 8.31 -24.11 2.13
N GLY A 66 8.52 -23.20 3.09
CA GLY A 66 9.85 -22.96 3.64
C GLY A 66 10.02 -21.59 4.27
N GLN A 67 11.27 -21.16 4.40
CA GLN A 67 11.60 -19.84 4.96
C GLN A 67 11.16 -18.72 4.03
N CYS A 68 10.64 -17.64 4.59
CA CYS A 68 10.17 -16.48 3.84
C CYS A 68 11.15 -15.32 3.91
N SER A 69 11.22 -14.54 2.83
CA SER A 69 11.71 -13.16 2.88
C SER A 69 10.75 -12.22 2.16
N TRP A 70 10.76 -10.96 2.59
CA TRP A 70 9.92 -9.90 2.04
C TRP A 70 10.78 -8.77 1.51
N ASP A 71 10.59 -8.43 0.24
CA ASP A 71 11.19 -7.26 -0.41
C ASP A 71 10.09 -6.23 -0.72
N PRO A 72 9.94 -5.18 0.11
CA PRO A 72 8.82 -4.25 -0.01
C PRO A 72 8.97 -3.26 -1.18
N SER A 73 7.82 -2.88 -1.73
CA SER A 73 7.64 -1.74 -2.64
C SER A 73 6.57 -0.78 -2.09
N SER A 74 6.21 0.25 -2.84
CA SER A 74 5.24 1.27 -2.40
C SER A 74 3.80 0.75 -2.26
N ASN A 75 3.43 -0.33 -2.96
CA ASN A 75 2.06 -0.88 -2.96
C ASN A 75 2.01 -2.40 -2.78
N GLY A 76 3.03 -2.99 -2.16
CA GLY A 76 3.18 -4.44 -2.10
C GLY A 76 4.64 -4.83 -2.04
N GLY A 77 5.05 -5.83 -2.79
CA GLY A 77 6.42 -6.32 -2.78
C GLY A 77 6.55 -7.75 -3.29
N ILE A 78 7.77 -8.28 -3.18
CA ILE A 78 8.06 -9.66 -3.55
C ILE A 78 8.17 -10.48 -2.27
N LEU A 79 7.32 -11.50 -2.15
CA LEU A 79 7.51 -12.56 -1.18
C LEU A 79 8.32 -13.68 -1.82
N ALA A 80 9.44 -14.05 -1.21
CA ALA A 80 10.19 -15.23 -1.62
C ALA A 80 10.02 -16.35 -0.59
N ILE A 81 9.71 -17.55 -1.06
CA ILE A 81 9.65 -18.78 -0.25
C ILE A 81 10.80 -19.69 -0.69
N MET A 82 11.76 -19.96 0.19
CA MET A 82 12.81 -20.94 -0.06
C MET A 82 12.20 -22.35 -0.01
N ASN A 83 11.76 -22.87 -1.16
CA ASN A 83 10.97 -24.09 -1.23
C ASN A 83 11.83 -25.32 -0.92
N VAL A 84 11.55 -25.98 0.20
CA VAL A 84 12.29 -27.19 0.62
C VAL A 84 11.70 -28.50 0.08
N ASN A 85 10.52 -28.44 -0.55
CA ASN A 85 9.89 -29.62 -1.17
C ASN A 85 10.46 -29.94 -2.57
N ALA A 86 11.22 -29.02 -3.17
CA ALA A 86 11.88 -29.25 -4.44
C ALA A 86 13.12 -30.16 -4.24
N TYR A 87 13.41 -31.01 -5.23
CA TYR A 87 14.61 -31.89 -5.22
C TYR A 87 15.91 -31.09 -4.98
N GLN A 88 15.94 -29.85 -5.44
CA GLN A 88 16.94 -28.85 -5.07
C GLN A 88 16.20 -27.64 -4.48
N PRO A 89 16.47 -27.25 -3.23
CA PRO A 89 15.84 -26.08 -2.64
C PRO A 89 16.06 -24.84 -3.50
N ALA A 90 14.97 -24.20 -3.89
CA ALA A 90 14.98 -23.04 -4.77
C ALA A 90 13.94 -22.01 -4.30
N PRO A 91 14.24 -20.70 -4.38
CA PRO A 91 13.28 -19.68 -4.04
C PRO A 91 12.16 -19.61 -5.08
N VAL A 92 10.92 -19.56 -4.60
CA VAL A 92 9.72 -19.25 -5.38
C VAL A 92 9.30 -17.83 -5.04
N TYR A 93 9.13 -16.99 -6.05
CA TYR A 93 8.82 -15.57 -5.89
C TYR A 93 7.36 -15.29 -6.22
N PHE A 94 6.70 -14.52 -5.35
CA PHE A 94 5.32 -14.07 -5.52
C PHE A 94 5.30 -12.56 -5.53
N ASN A 95 4.83 -11.98 -6.63
CA ASN A 95 4.56 -10.55 -6.70
C ASN A 95 3.21 -10.26 -6.03
N ILE A 96 3.27 -9.61 -4.87
CA ILE A 96 2.10 -9.26 -4.08
C ILE A 96 1.80 -7.78 -4.29
N VAL A 97 0.56 -7.48 -4.64
CA VAL A 97 0.06 -6.11 -4.77
C VAL A 97 -1.11 -5.94 -3.80
N TRP A 98 -0.96 -5.05 -2.82
CA TRP A 98 -2.03 -4.73 -1.89
C TRP A 98 -3.21 -4.07 -2.63
N ILE A 99 -4.41 -4.52 -2.28
CA ILE A 99 -5.67 -3.91 -2.72
C ILE A 99 -6.20 -3.05 -1.56
N ASP A 100 -6.21 -3.61 -0.36
CA ASP A 100 -6.53 -2.95 0.91
C ASP A 100 -5.85 -3.66 2.10
N ASP A 101 -6.14 -3.25 3.33
CA ASP A 101 -5.51 -3.82 4.55
C ASP A 101 -5.84 -5.31 4.81
N SER A 102 -6.86 -5.84 4.13
CA SER A 102 -7.41 -7.18 4.30
C SER A 102 -7.36 -8.03 3.02
N SER A 103 -6.84 -7.48 1.92
CA SER A 103 -6.74 -8.20 0.65
C SER A 103 -5.56 -7.76 -0.21
N PHE A 104 -4.98 -8.72 -0.92
CA PHE A 104 -3.95 -8.48 -1.92
C PHE A 104 -4.16 -9.37 -3.13
N SER A 105 -3.42 -9.11 -4.20
CA SER A 105 -3.41 -9.97 -5.39
C SER A 105 -2.04 -10.57 -5.67
N ILE A 106 -2.04 -11.78 -6.23
CA ILE A 106 -0.89 -12.46 -6.83
C ILE A 106 -1.31 -12.89 -8.23
N SER A 107 -0.63 -12.39 -9.27
CA SER A 107 -0.90 -12.76 -10.67
C SER A 107 -2.37 -12.65 -11.14
N GLY A 108 -3.17 -11.82 -10.47
CA GLY A 108 -4.60 -11.63 -10.75
C GLY A 108 -5.55 -12.35 -9.79
N ASP A 109 -5.07 -13.34 -9.03
CA ASP A 109 -5.85 -14.00 -7.99
C ASP A 109 -5.87 -13.15 -6.72
N VAL A 110 -7.07 -12.92 -6.18
CA VAL A 110 -7.27 -12.11 -4.97
C VAL A 110 -7.26 -13.01 -3.76
N PHE A 111 -6.44 -12.65 -2.77
CA PHE A 111 -6.30 -13.30 -1.49
C PHE A 111 -6.92 -12.44 -0.39
N HIS A 112 -7.80 -13.04 0.40
CA HIS A 112 -8.49 -12.41 1.51
C HIS A 112 -7.96 -12.92 2.85
N ARG A 113 -7.78 -12.01 3.80
CA ARG A 113 -7.30 -12.36 5.13
C ARG A 113 -8.32 -13.24 5.86
N ARG A 114 -7.84 -14.33 6.46
CA ARG A 114 -8.63 -15.09 7.44
C ARG A 114 -8.70 -14.28 8.74
N GLY A 115 -9.92 -13.99 9.17
CA GLY A 115 -10.21 -13.31 10.45
C GLY A 115 -9.66 -14.05 11.67
#